data_AF-L1LDJ7-F1
#
_entry.id   AF-L1LDJ7-F1
#
_cell.length_a   1.000
_cell.length_b   1.000
_cell.length_c   1.000
_cell.angle_alpha   90.00
_cell.angle_beta   90.00
_cell.angle_gamma   90.00
#
_symmetry.space_group_name_H-M   'P 1'
#
loop_
_entity.id
_entity.type
_entity.pdbx_description
1 polymer ?
#
loop_
_entity_poly.entity_id
_entity_poly.type
_entity_poly.pdbx_seq_one_letter_code
_entity_poly.pdbx_strand_id
1 'polypeptide(L)'
;MENDFTHEAFVNFPPLYTEQINDTTLGKQLEIWWRIINKEVLSKGINTLGIGSVDSPPFKNDGIGRGVNVTFLALILEYLADRGIAFYLHPIEVFCTQNKCTVWGALFINKRYKESNLYQCSNLYSQKLKSSSAMEDKNDPQKSKDSQDIEKLKKRRDSIIESNYNFGIFSCTVRGMCEAVMECIKLQCTSRDIETVYHLFYNKSDWNEGLNNIPEPHLAFILSTLAYETKISISCNQSVSVNTLTNKQVGIQLI
;
A
#
# COMPACT_ATOMS: atom_id res chain seq x y z
N MET A 1 7.56 20.43 18.50
CA MET A 1 7.76 21.23 17.28
C MET A 1 8.81 20.52 16.46
N GLU A 2 8.43 19.49 15.72
CA GLU A 2 9.33 18.85 14.75
C GLU A 2 9.47 19.79 13.57
N ASN A 3 10.71 20.10 13.19
CA ASN A 3 11.00 20.93 12.03
C ASN A 3 10.30 20.35 10.80
N ASP A 4 9.36 21.12 10.27
CA ASP A 4 8.64 20.86 9.03
C ASP A 4 9.67 20.92 7.88
N PHE A 5 10.38 19.80 7.68
CA PHE A 5 11.37 19.62 6.62
C PHE A 5 10.59 19.45 5.31
N THR A 6 10.19 20.59 4.73
CA THR A 6 9.19 20.66 3.66
C THR A 6 9.76 20.34 2.28
N HIS A 7 8.90 19.79 1.42
CA HIS A 7 9.04 19.66 -0.03
C HIS A 7 9.72 20.87 -0.72
N GLU A 8 9.44 22.09 -0.25
CA GLU A 8 9.96 23.35 -0.80
C GLU A 8 11.49 23.44 -0.76
N ALA A 9 12.14 22.84 0.23
CA ALA A 9 13.59 22.87 0.35
C ALA A 9 14.31 22.03 -0.72
N PHE A 10 13.63 21.02 -1.29
CA PHE A 10 14.26 20.05 -2.20
C PHE A 10 13.66 20.03 -3.61
N VAL A 11 12.48 20.60 -3.84
CA VAL A 11 11.82 20.56 -5.16
C VAL A 11 12.67 21.18 -6.27
N ASN A 12 13.49 22.19 -5.97
CA ASN A 12 14.39 22.82 -6.93
C ASN A 12 15.84 22.31 -6.85
N PHE A 13 16.09 21.21 -6.14
CA PHE A 13 17.41 20.60 -5.99
C PHE A 13 17.61 19.50 -7.05
N PRO A 14 18.36 19.75 -8.15
CA PRO A 14 18.45 18.80 -9.28
C PRO A 14 18.90 17.38 -8.89
N PRO A 15 19.85 17.17 -7.96
CA PRO A 15 20.25 15.84 -7.54
C PRO A 15 19.12 15.00 -6.92
N LEU A 16 18.05 15.62 -6.39
CA LEU A 16 16.88 14.90 -5.86
C LEU A 16 16.24 13.97 -6.92
N TYR A 17 16.25 14.39 -8.18
CA TYR A 17 15.60 13.70 -9.30
C TYR A 17 16.47 12.59 -9.91
N THR A 18 17.72 12.43 -9.46
CA THR A 18 18.66 11.42 -9.96
C THR A 18 19.01 10.44 -8.85
N GLU A 19 18.84 9.13 -9.10
CA GLU A 19 19.21 8.07 -8.16
C GLU A 19 20.66 8.25 -7.68
N GLN A 20 20.86 8.40 -6.37
CA GLN A 20 22.19 8.58 -5.81
C GLN A 20 22.97 7.26 -5.77
N ILE A 21 24.24 7.30 -6.18
CA ILE A 21 25.11 6.12 -6.22
C ILE A 21 25.48 5.64 -4.81
N ASN A 22 25.66 6.57 -3.87
CA ASN A 22 25.99 6.27 -2.49
C ASN A 22 24.73 5.80 -1.73
N ASP A 23 24.74 4.56 -1.24
CA ASP A 23 23.55 3.95 -0.61
C ASP A 23 23.06 4.70 0.64
N THR A 24 23.96 5.25 1.46
CA THR A 24 23.58 6.05 2.63
C THR A 24 22.84 7.33 2.22
N THR A 25 23.30 7.98 1.16
CA THR A 25 22.66 9.19 0.61
C THR A 25 21.35 8.83 -0.08
N LEU A 26 21.32 7.72 -0.81
CA LEU A 26 20.11 7.20 -1.45
C LEU A 26 19.03 6.86 -0.41
N GLY A 27 19.39 6.27 0.73
CA GLY A 27 18.46 6.03 1.83
C GLY A 27 17.75 7.30 2.32
N LYS A 28 18.51 8.40 2.50
CA LYS A 28 17.94 9.72 2.84
C LYS A 28 17.11 10.30 1.71
N GLN A 29 17.55 10.12 0.47
CA GLN A 29 16.82 10.58 -0.72
C GLN A 29 15.44 9.91 -0.83
N LEU A 30 15.36 8.60 -0.58
CA LEU A 30 14.11 7.84 -0.57
C LEU A 30 13.17 8.32 0.55
N GLU A 31 13.71 8.63 1.73
CA GLU A 31 12.94 9.21 2.83
C GLU A 31 12.37 10.59 2.47
N ILE A 32 13.16 11.45 1.81
CA ILE A 32 12.69 12.75 1.30
C ILE A 32 11.55 12.54 0.29
N TRP A 33 11.70 11.61 -0.65
CA TRP A 33 10.66 11.31 -1.63
C TRP A 33 9.37 10.81 -0.98
N TRP A 34 9.43 9.99 0.07
CA TRP A 34 8.24 9.62 0.83
C TRP A 34 7.51 10.85 1.39
N ARG A 35 8.23 11.78 2.03
CA ARG A 35 7.64 13.00 2.58
C ARG A 35 7.00 13.86 1.50
N ILE A 36 7.65 13.98 0.34
CA ILE A 36 7.12 14.70 -0.83
C ILE A 36 5.83 14.04 -1.33
N ILE A 37 5.82 12.71 -1.51
CA ILE A 37 4.63 11.96 -1.95
C ILE A 37 3.48 12.18 -0.95
N ASN A 38 3.76 12.10 0.36
CA ASN A 38 2.73 12.33 1.37
C ASN A 38 2.13 13.75 1.29
N LYS A 39 2.97 14.78 1.10
CA LYS A 39 2.54 16.17 1.03
C LYS A 39 1.88 16.56 -0.30
N GLU A 40 2.34 16.05 -1.44
CA GLU A 40 1.97 16.54 -2.78
C GLU A 40 1.03 15.61 -3.56
N VAL A 41 1.06 14.31 -3.26
CA VAL A 41 0.31 13.29 -4.00
C VAL A 41 -0.93 12.88 -3.19
N LEU A 42 -0.72 12.46 -1.94
CA LEU A 42 -1.79 11.96 -1.08
C LEU A 42 -2.74 13.09 -0.62
N SER A 43 -2.23 14.30 -0.37
CA SER A 43 -3.07 15.47 -0.06
C SER A 43 -4.04 15.85 -1.19
N LYS A 44 -3.73 15.46 -2.43
CA LYS A 44 -4.58 15.66 -3.62
C LYS A 44 -5.50 14.47 -3.90
N GLY A 45 -5.55 13.47 -3.01
CA GLY A 45 -6.37 12.27 -3.16
C GLY A 45 -5.83 11.25 -4.17
N ILE A 46 -4.58 11.40 -4.62
CA ILE A 46 -3.94 10.43 -5.51
C ILE A 46 -3.37 9.31 -4.63
N ASN A 47 -4.00 8.14 -4.70
CA ASN A 47 -3.68 7.00 -3.84
C ASN A 47 -3.01 5.84 -4.61
N THR A 48 -2.86 5.97 -5.93
CA THR A 48 -2.23 4.94 -6.77
C THR A 48 -1.08 5.56 -7.53
N LEU A 49 0.07 4.89 -7.52
CA LEU A 49 1.27 5.27 -8.27
C LEU A 49 1.81 4.09 -9.07
N GLY A 50 2.34 4.37 -10.25
CA GLY A 50 2.92 3.37 -11.15
C GLY A 50 3.79 4.02 -12.21
N ILE A 51 4.09 3.27 -13.28
CA ILE A 51 4.94 3.77 -14.39
C ILE A 51 4.39 5.08 -14.98
N GLY A 52 3.06 5.19 -15.12
CA GLY A 52 2.40 6.36 -15.69
C GLY A 52 2.53 7.65 -14.85
N SER A 53 2.97 7.56 -13.61
CA SER A 53 3.13 8.73 -12.73
C SER A 53 4.42 9.52 -13.00
N VAL A 54 5.38 8.94 -13.74
CA VAL A 54 6.73 9.50 -13.92
C VAL A 54 6.73 10.90 -14.56
N ASP A 55 5.78 11.17 -15.46
CA ASP A 55 5.65 12.43 -16.17
C ASP A 55 4.80 13.48 -15.44
N SER A 56 4.29 13.16 -14.25
CA SER A 56 3.43 14.04 -13.47
C SER A 56 4.15 14.62 -12.25
N PRO A 57 3.80 15.84 -11.79
CA PRO A 57 4.26 16.34 -10.51
C PRO A 57 3.89 15.35 -9.37
N PRO A 58 4.75 15.17 -8.35
CA PRO A 58 6.03 15.85 -8.11
C PRO A 58 7.24 15.19 -8.79
N PHE A 59 7.06 14.12 -9.56
CA PHE A 59 8.15 13.34 -10.15
C PHE A 59 8.82 14.05 -11.32
N LYS A 60 8.12 14.98 -11.95
CA LYS A 60 8.64 15.89 -12.99
C LYS A 60 8.55 17.35 -12.52
N ASN A 61 9.66 18.07 -12.64
CA ASN A 61 9.75 19.50 -12.39
C ASN A 61 10.29 20.19 -13.66
N ASP A 62 9.37 20.73 -14.44
CA ASP A 62 9.67 21.45 -15.67
C ASP A 62 10.46 22.75 -15.40
N GLY A 63 10.32 23.34 -14.21
CA GLY A 63 11.01 24.59 -13.82
C GLY A 63 12.52 24.45 -13.75
N ILE A 64 13.04 23.27 -13.41
CA ILE A 64 14.48 22.96 -13.44
C ILE A 64 14.85 21.97 -14.55
N GLY A 65 13.90 21.57 -15.39
CA GLY A 65 14.10 20.60 -16.48
C GLY A 65 14.55 19.23 -15.98
N ARG A 66 14.03 18.76 -14.83
CA ARG A 66 14.40 17.47 -14.23
C ARG A 66 13.17 16.61 -13.99
N GLY A 67 13.35 15.30 -14.11
CA GLY A 67 12.34 14.31 -13.77
C GLY A 67 13.00 13.03 -13.25
N VAL A 68 12.33 12.38 -12.31
CA VAL A 68 12.62 11.02 -11.88
C VAL A 68 12.38 10.11 -13.08
N ASN A 69 13.26 9.14 -13.35
CA ASN A 69 13.00 8.14 -14.38
C ASN A 69 12.19 6.95 -13.83
N VAL A 70 11.65 6.11 -14.71
CA VAL A 70 10.80 4.96 -14.32
C VAL A 70 11.53 4.05 -13.34
N THR A 71 12.82 3.76 -13.59
CA THR A 71 13.64 2.92 -12.72
C THR A 71 13.73 3.48 -11.30
N PHE A 72 14.00 4.78 -11.16
CA PHE A 72 14.13 5.40 -9.85
C PHE A 72 12.78 5.55 -9.16
N LEU A 73 11.69 5.79 -9.91
CA LEU A 73 10.33 5.75 -9.36
C LEU A 73 9.98 4.36 -8.80
N ALA A 74 10.32 3.29 -9.53
CA ALA A 74 10.15 1.92 -9.06
C ALA A 74 10.90 1.69 -7.73
N LEU A 75 12.11 2.24 -7.58
CA LEU A 75 12.87 2.15 -6.32
C LEU A 75 12.19 2.89 -5.17
N ILE A 76 11.66 4.10 -5.44
CA ILE A 76 10.90 4.88 -4.46
C ILE A 76 9.67 4.08 -3.98
N LEU A 77 8.92 3.48 -4.90
CA LEU A 77 7.74 2.69 -4.54
C LEU A 77 8.09 1.40 -3.79
N GLU A 78 9.18 0.73 -4.16
CA GLU A 78 9.71 -0.41 -3.40
C GLU A 78 10.09 -0.02 -1.97
N TYR A 79 10.70 1.14 -1.79
CA TYR A 79 11.00 1.68 -0.46
C TYR A 79 9.72 1.91 0.36
N LEU A 80 8.67 2.49 -0.24
CA LEU A 80 7.38 2.66 0.43
C LEU A 80 6.74 1.31 0.80
N ALA A 81 6.82 0.32 -0.07
CA ALA A 81 6.30 -1.02 0.20
C ALA A 81 7.07 -1.72 1.33
N ASP A 82 8.41 -1.58 1.37
CA ASP A 82 9.25 -2.11 2.44
C ASP A 82 8.93 -1.49 3.81
N ARG A 83 8.64 -0.18 3.83
CA ARG A 83 8.17 0.54 5.02
C ARG A 83 6.71 0.25 5.38
N GLY A 84 6.02 -0.55 4.59
CA GLY A 84 4.60 -0.86 4.79
C GLY A 84 3.71 0.36 4.61
N ILE A 85 4.10 1.32 3.77
CA ILE A 85 3.32 2.51 3.40
C ILE A 85 2.61 2.31 2.05
N ALA A 86 3.10 1.36 1.25
CA ALA A 86 2.48 0.95 0.00
C ALA A 86 2.22 -0.56 -0.04
N PHE A 87 1.36 -0.98 -0.96
CA PHE A 87 1.14 -2.38 -1.30
C PHE A 87 1.14 -2.59 -2.81
N TYR A 88 1.51 -3.80 -3.24
CA TYR A 88 1.46 -4.19 -4.64
C TYR A 88 0.00 -4.30 -5.08
N LEU A 89 -0.46 -3.36 -5.90
CA LEU A 89 -1.82 -3.34 -6.42
C LEU A 89 -1.95 -4.21 -7.69
N HIS A 90 -0.92 -4.23 -8.53
CA HIS A 90 -0.97 -4.97 -9.79
C HIS A 90 -1.28 -6.48 -9.66
N PRO A 91 -0.84 -7.27 -8.65
CA PRO A 91 -1.22 -8.68 -8.54
C PRO A 91 -2.71 -8.85 -8.25
N ILE A 92 -3.31 -7.89 -7.54
CA ILE A 92 -4.75 -7.84 -7.27
C ILE A 92 -5.50 -7.52 -8.57
N GLU A 93 -5.04 -6.55 -9.36
CA GLU A 93 -5.62 -6.20 -10.66
C GLU A 93 -5.58 -7.38 -11.65
N VAL A 94 -4.44 -8.07 -11.71
CA VAL A 94 -4.26 -9.28 -12.53
C VAL A 94 -5.21 -10.38 -12.08
N PHE A 95 -5.30 -10.63 -10.76
CA PHE A 95 -6.23 -11.61 -10.21
C PHE A 95 -7.69 -11.30 -10.57
N CYS A 96 -8.12 -10.04 -10.39
CA CYS A 96 -9.48 -9.61 -10.71
C CYS A 96 -9.79 -9.79 -12.20
N THR A 97 -8.84 -9.45 -13.07
CA THR A 97 -8.97 -9.60 -14.53
C THR A 97 -9.09 -11.07 -14.93
N GLN A 98 -8.20 -11.93 -14.42
CA GLN A 98 -8.20 -13.37 -14.72
C GLN A 98 -9.49 -14.07 -14.26
N ASN A 99 -10.04 -13.64 -13.11
CA ASN A 99 -11.24 -14.22 -12.52
C ASN A 99 -12.53 -13.47 -12.91
N LYS A 100 -12.44 -12.46 -13.79
CA LYS A 100 -13.58 -11.63 -14.25
C LYS A 100 -14.44 -11.11 -13.09
N CYS A 101 -13.81 -10.58 -12.05
CA CYS A 101 -14.49 -10.12 -10.85
C CYS A 101 -14.07 -8.71 -10.44
N THR A 102 -14.89 -8.08 -9.61
CA THR A 102 -14.54 -6.82 -8.94
C THR A 102 -13.58 -7.08 -7.78
N VAL A 103 -12.95 -6.03 -7.24
CA VAL A 103 -12.08 -6.18 -6.06
C VAL A 103 -12.86 -6.71 -4.84
N TRP A 104 -14.13 -6.33 -4.70
CA TRP A 104 -15.02 -6.86 -3.68
C TRP A 104 -15.34 -8.34 -3.90
N GLY A 105 -15.58 -8.75 -5.15
CA GLY A 105 -15.77 -10.17 -5.48
C GLY A 105 -14.53 -11.01 -5.21
N ALA A 106 -13.34 -10.46 -5.49
CA ALA A 106 -12.07 -11.11 -5.24
C ALA A 106 -11.83 -11.42 -3.75
N LEU A 107 -12.44 -10.70 -2.81
CA LEU A 107 -12.39 -11.05 -1.39
C LEU A 107 -12.94 -12.45 -1.11
N PHE A 108 -13.85 -12.99 -1.93
CA PHE A 108 -14.63 -14.20 -1.62
C PHE A 108 -14.42 -15.39 -2.55
N ILE A 109 -13.80 -15.19 -3.71
CA ILE A 109 -13.57 -16.25 -4.68
C ILE A 109 -12.69 -17.35 -4.07
N ASN A 110 -13.06 -18.62 -4.17
CA ASN A 110 -12.23 -19.75 -3.73
C ASN A 110 -11.76 -19.72 -2.26
N LYS A 111 -12.49 -19.05 -1.33
CA LYS A 111 -12.12 -19.03 0.10
C LYS A 111 -12.02 -20.45 0.67
N ARG A 112 -10.82 -20.85 1.11
CA ARG A 112 -10.67 -21.84 2.18
C ARG A 112 -10.79 -21.08 3.51
N TYR A 113 -11.51 -21.65 4.48
CA TYR A 113 -11.75 -21.04 5.80
C TYR A 113 -10.44 -20.45 6.38
N LYS A 114 -10.38 -19.11 6.53
CA LYS A 114 -9.24 -18.25 6.99
C LYS A 114 -8.37 -17.56 5.92
N GLU A 115 -8.59 -17.81 4.63
CA GLU A 115 -7.79 -17.20 3.57
C GLU A 115 -8.47 -15.94 3.01
N SER A 116 -7.70 -14.86 2.85
CA SER A 116 -8.15 -13.66 2.14
C SER A 116 -7.32 -13.48 0.87
N ASN A 117 -7.95 -13.65 -0.30
CA ASN A 117 -7.23 -13.72 -1.57
C ASN A 117 -6.46 -12.44 -1.88
N LEU A 118 -6.99 -11.27 -1.55
CA LEU A 118 -6.33 -10.00 -1.86
C LEU A 118 -5.01 -9.83 -1.09
N TYR A 119 -5.06 -10.11 0.22
CA TYR A 119 -3.87 -10.10 1.08
C TYR A 119 -2.87 -11.15 0.59
N GLN A 120 -3.33 -12.34 0.26
CA GLN A 120 -2.47 -13.40 -0.27
C GLN A 120 -1.84 -13.02 -1.62
N CYS A 121 -2.60 -12.45 -2.56
CA CYS A 121 -2.07 -12.02 -3.86
C CYS A 121 -0.91 -11.04 -3.69
N SER A 122 -1.12 -10.00 -2.87
CA SER A 122 -0.09 -8.99 -2.59
C SER A 122 1.09 -9.55 -1.79
N ASN A 123 0.82 -10.36 -0.75
CA ASN A 123 1.86 -10.89 0.13
C ASN A 123 2.69 -12.00 -0.53
N LEU A 124 2.06 -12.92 -1.28
CA LEU A 124 2.78 -13.95 -2.05
C LEU A 124 3.66 -13.32 -3.12
N TYR A 125 3.17 -12.25 -3.75
CA TYR A 125 3.99 -11.47 -4.68
C TYR A 125 5.19 -10.83 -3.98
N SER A 126 4.98 -10.17 -2.85
CA SER A 126 6.08 -9.62 -2.03
C SER A 126 7.08 -10.69 -1.60
N GLN A 127 6.61 -11.87 -1.19
CA GLN A 127 7.47 -13.00 -0.80
C GLN A 127 8.29 -13.52 -1.98
N LYS A 128 7.69 -13.63 -3.18
CA LYS A 128 8.39 -14.04 -4.40
C LYS A 128 9.51 -13.07 -4.76
N LEU A 129 9.28 -11.76 -4.61
CA LEU A 129 10.32 -10.75 -4.80
C LEU A 129 11.45 -10.88 -3.76
N LYS A 130 11.09 -11.09 -2.49
CA LYS A 130 12.07 -11.27 -1.40
C LYS A 130 12.91 -12.53 -1.57
N SER A 131 12.32 -13.67 -1.93
CA SER A 131 13.06 -14.92 -2.16
C SER A 131 14.01 -14.83 -3.36
N SER A 132 13.58 -14.15 -4.43
CA SER A 132 14.42 -13.88 -5.59
C SER A 132 15.63 -13.01 -5.23
N SER A 133 15.46 -12.04 -4.33
CA SER A 133 16.57 -11.19 -3.86
C SER A 133 17.56 -11.90 -2.93
N ALA A 134 17.13 -12.97 -2.24
CA ALA A 134 17.92 -13.66 -1.22
C ALA A 134 18.85 -14.76 -1.77
N MET A 135 18.58 -15.30 -2.97
CA MET A 135 19.37 -16.41 -3.54
C MET A 135 20.78 -16.01 -4.01
N GLU A 136 21.10 -14.72 -4.08
CA GLU A 136 22.40 -14.23 -4.55
C GLU A 136 23.29 -13.64 -3.44
N ASP A 137 22.84 -13.61 -2.18
CA ASP A 137 23.61 -13.05 -1.08
C ASP A 137 24.70 -14.03 -0.61
N LYS A 138 25.80 -14.09 -1.37
CA LYS A 138 27.11 -14.38 -0.76
C LYS A 138 27.46 -13.17 0.10
N ASN A 139 27.03 -13.21 1.36
CA ASN A 139 27.26 -12.16 2.34
C ASN A 139 28.73 -11.70 2.32
N ASP A 140 28.97 -10.49 1.83
CA ASP A 140 30.21 -9.77 2.11
C ASP A 140 30.08 -9.17 3.51
N PRO A 141 30.80 -9.69 4.52
CA PRO A 141 30.65 -9.27 5.92
C PRO A 141 31.05 -7.80 6.16
N GLN A 142 31.55 -7.10 5.14
CA GLN A 142 32.08 -5.74 5.25
C GLN A 142 31.08 -4.62 4.92
N LYS A 143 29.89 -4.94 4.38
CA LYS A 143 28.85 -3.93 4.07
C LYS A 143 28.00 -3.57 5.29
N SER A 144 27.67 -2.27 5.44
CA SER A 144 26.76 -1.80 6.48
C SER A 144 25.33 -2.29 6.24
N LYS A 145 24.53 -2.42 7.30
CA LYS A 145 23.13 -2.85 7.24
C LYS A 145 22.30 -2.01 6.27
N ASP A 146 22.46 -0.68 6.30
CA ASP A 146 21.73 0.24 5.42
C ASP A 146 22.07 0.02 3.94
N SER A 147 23.34 -0.29 3.61
CA SER A 147 23.75 -0.60 2.23
C SER A 147 23.16 -1.94 1.78
N GLN A 148 23.12 -2.96 2.65
CA GLN A 148 22.48 -4.24 2.35
C GLN A 148 20.97 -4.11 2.11
N ASP A 149 20.29 -3.24 2.86
CA ASP A 149 18.85 -3.02 2.69
C ASP A 149 18.53 -2.29 1.38
N ILE A 150 19.37 -1.30 0.99
CA ILE A 150 19.26 -0.62 -0.31
C ILE A 150 19.54 -1.57 -1.48
N GLU A 151 20.52 -2.46 -1.35
CA GLU A 151 20.82 -3.45 -2.39
C GLU A 151 19.65 -4.43 -2.59
N LYS A 152 18.99 -4.88 -1.52
CA LYS A 152 17.76 -5.67 -1.61
C LYS A 152 16.64 -4.91 -2.31
N LEU A 153 16.48 -3.62 -2.02
CA LEU A 153 15.49 -2.76 -2.69
C LEU A 153 15.76 -2.66 -4.20
N LYS A 154 17.03 -2.47 -4.60
CA LYS A 154 17.45 -2.42 -6.02
C LYS A 154 17.17 -3.75 -6.74
N LYS A 155 17.46 -4.90 -6.11
CA LYS A 155 17.13 -6.23 -6.67
C LYS A 155 15.63 -6.41 -6.90
N ARG A 156 14.79 -6.01 -5.93
CA ARG A 156 13.33 -6.07 -6.08
C ARG A 156 12.82 -5.11 -7.15
N ARG A 157 13.36 -3.89 -7.20
CA ARG A 157 13.10 -2.91 -8.26
C ARG A 157 13.32 -3.51 -9.65
N ASP A 158 14.45 -4.16 -9.87
CA ASP A 158 14.79 -4.73 -11.18
C ASP A 158 13.79 -5.82 -11.60
N SER A 159 13.27 -6.58 -10.64
CA SER A 159 12.22 -7.59 -10.89
C SER A 159 10.85 -6.99 -11.24
N ILE A 160 10.50 -5.81 -10.70
CA ILE A 160 9.18 -5.19 -10.95
C ILE A 160 9.15 -4.35 -12.23
N ILE A 161 10.28 -3.80 -12.68
CA ILE A 161 10.35 -2.96 -13.89
C ILE A 161 9.97 -3.73 -15.15
N GLU A 162 10.20 -5.05 -15.16
CA GLU A 162 9.78 -5.94 -16.25
C GLU A 162 8.25 -6.08 -16.35
N SER A 163 7.51 -5.60 -15.35
CA SER A 163 6.05 -5.67 -15.25
C SER A 163 5.44 -4.26 -15.32
N ASN A 164 4.20 -4.15 -15.80
CA ASN A 164 3.43 -2.91 -15.60
C ASN A 164 3.01 -2.82 -14.13
N TYR A 165 3.80 -2.10 -13.32
CA TYR A 165 3.61 -2.05 -11.88
C TYR A 165 2.72 -0.88 -11.46
N ASN A 166 1.76 -1.20 -10.59
CA ASN A 166 0.97 -0.25 -9.83
C ASN A 166 1.05 -0.58 -8.34
N PHE A 167 1.14 0.46 -7.53
CA PHE A 167 1.16 0.42 -6.08
C PHE A 167 -0.01 1.24 -5.54
N GLY A 168 -0.71 0.68 -4.57
CA GLY A 168 -1.57 1.48 -3.71
C GLY A 168 -0.74 2.07 -2.58
N ILE A 169 -0.80 3.38 -2.39
CA ILE A 169 -0.09 4.12 -1.36
C ILE A 169 -1.04 4.63 -0.28
N PHE A 170 -0.55 4.73 0.95
CA PHE A 170 -1.27 5.26 2.11
C PHE A 170 -0.54 6.45 2.73
N SER A 171 -1.26 7.31 3.45
CA SER A 171 -0.69 8.45 4.20
C SER A 171 0.09 8.04 5.45
N CYS A 172 -0.17 6.85 5.97
CA CYS A 172 0.58 6.23 7.05
C CYS A 172 0.85 4.75 6.72
N THR A 173 1.38 4.00 7.67
CA THR A 173 1.61 2.57 7.45
C THR A 173 0.29 1.81 7.25
N VAL A 174 0.32 0.70 6.53
CA VAL A 174 -0.80 -0.25 6.37
C VAL A 174 -1.37 -0.65 7.74
N ARG A 175 -0.50 -0.85 8.74
CA ARG A 175 -0.95 -1.13 10.12
C ARG A 175 -1.72 0.06 10.71
N GLY A 176 -1.21 1.28 10.57
CA GLY A 176 -1.92 2.49 11.01
C GLY A 176 -3.26 2.66 10.30
N MET A 177 -3.33 2.36 9.00
CA MET A 177 -4.58 2.36 8.25
C MET A 177 -5.55 1.27 8.73
N CYS A 178 -5.06 0.06 9.02
CA CYS A 178 -5.86 -1.01 9.63
C CYS A 178 -6.43 -0.58 11.00
N GLU A 179 -5.62 0.09 11.83
CA GLU A 179 -6.05 0.63 13.12
C GLU A 179 -7.15 1.69 12.95
N ALA A 180 -6.94 2.68 12.07
CA ALA A 180 -7.93 3.72 11.77
C ALA A 180 -9.26 3.14 11.23
N VAL A 181 -9.19 2.18 10.31
CA VAL A 181 -10.37 1.48 9.78
C VAL A 181 -11.09 0.70 10.90
N MET A 182 -10.35 0.04 11.79
CA MET A 182 -10.94 -0.66 12.93
C MET A 182 -11.59 0.27 13.96
N GLU A 183 -11.01 1.44 14.21
CA GLU A 183 -11.61 2.44 15.09
C GLU A 183 -12.92 2.97 14.50
N CYS A 184 -12.92 3.32 13.22
CA CYS A 184 -14.11 3.70 12.47
C CYS A 184 -15.23 2.63 12.56
N ILE A 185 -14.89 1.35 12.38
CA ILE A 185 -15.85 0.24 12.53
C ILE A 185 -16.40 0.17 13.95
N LYS A 186 -15.55 0.28 14.98
CA LYS A 186 -15.98 0.16 16.39
C LYS A 186 -16.85 1.33 16.87
N LEU A 187 -16.74 2.50 16.23
CA LEU A 187 -17.60 3.65 16.52
C LEU A 187 -19.03 3.46 15.99
N GLN A 188 -19.18 2.65 14.94
CA GLN A 188 -20.45 2.41 14.26
C GLN A 188 -21.07 1.04 14.60
N CYS A 189 -20.24 0.08 15.02
CA CYS A 189 -20.64 -1.30 15.27
C CYS A 189 -20.12 -1.82 16.61
N THR A 190 -20.95 -2.60 17.28
CA THR A 190 -20.57 -3.49 18.37
C THR A 190 -20.10 -4.85 17.82
N SER A 191 -19.52 -5.71 18.67
CA SER A 191 -19.03 -7.05 18.29
C SER A 191 -20.12 -8.07 17.91
N ARG A 192 -21.36 -7.62 17.72
CA ARG A 192 -22.49 -8.44 17.28
C ARG A 192 -23.22 -7.89 16.06
N ASP A 193 -22.82 -6.71 15.60
CA ASP A 193 -23.45 -6.08 14.45
C ASP A 193 -22.86 -6.62 13.15
N ILE A 194 -23.70 -6.65 12.13
CA ILE A 194 -23.34 -6.96 10.75
C ILE A 194 -23.70 -5.73 9.94
N GLU A 195 -22.68 -5.04 9.43
CA GLU A 195 -22.88 -3.83 8.65
C GLU A 195 -22.30 -3.94 7.25
N THR A 196 -22.83 -3.11 6.35
CA THR A 196 -22.34 -3.08 4.97
C THR A 196 -21.12 -2.20 4.82
N VAL A 197 -20.20 -2.56 3.92
CA VAL A 197 -19.05 -1.68 3.57
C VAL A 197 -19.54 -0.30 3.11
N TYR A 198 -20.65 -0.27 2.35
CA TYR A 198 -21.27 0.98 1.92
C TYR A 198 -21.72 1.85 3.10
N HIS A 199 -22.45 1.27 4.06
CA HIS A 199 -22.90 1.97 5.25
C HIS A 199 -21.73 2.49 6.08
N LEU A 200 -20.70 1.66 6.28
CA LEU A 200 -19.57 1.98 7.13
C LEU A 200 -18.66 3.07 6.58
N PHE A 201 -18.41 3.10 5.25
CA PHE A 201 -17.35 3.93 4.68
C PHE A 201 -17.83 4.92 3.61
N TYR A 202 -19.01 4.73 3.03
CA TYR A 202 -19.53 5.57 1.95
C TYR A 202 -20.77 6.37 2.34
N ASN A 203 -21.37 6.08 3.49
CA ASN A 203 -22.37 6.96 4.08
C ASN A 203 -21.67 8.20 4.65
N LYS A 204 -22.20 9.40 4.35
CA LYS A 204 -21.64 10.66 4.84
C LYS A 204 -21.92 10.78 6.34
N SER A 205 -20.98 10.33 7.15
CA SER A 205 -20.98 10.48 8.60
C SER A 205 -19.67 11.12 9.05
N ASP A 206 -19.71 11.87 10.15
CA ASP A 206 -18.54 12.56 10.72
C ASP A 206 -17.44 11.56 11.14
N TRP A 207 -17.82 10.30 11.39
CA TRP A 207 -16.92 9.23 11.83
C TRP A 207 -15.93 8.75 10.76
N ASN A 208 -16.15 9.13 9.49
CA ASN A 208 -15.33 8.74 8.34
C ASN A 208 -14.41 9.86 7.85
N GLU A 209 -14.32 10.97 8.59
CA GLU A 209 -13.51 12.15 8.26
C GLU A 209 -12.00 11.81 8.30
N GLY A 210 -11.49 11.26 7.19
CA GLY A 210 -10.12 10.75 7.05
C GLY A 210 -10.03 9.45 6.24
N LEU A 211 -11.13 8.72 6.14
CA LEU A 211 -11.30 7.56 5.24
C LEU A 211 -12.15 7.91 4.01
N ASN A 212 -12.82 9.07 4.04
CA ASN A 212 -13.56 9.61 2.91
C ASN A 212 -12.67 9.66 1.65
N ASN A 213 -13.14 9.06 0.55
CA ASN A 213 -12.46 8.95 -0.74
C ASN A 213 -11.28 7.97 -0.80
N ILE A 214 -11.12 7.06 0.18
CA ILE A 214 -10.22 5.93 -0.01
C ILE A 214 -10.69 5.11 -1.23
N PRO A 215 -9.80 4.78 -2.20
CA PRO A 215 -10.19 3.96 -3.33
C PRO A 215 -10.66 2.58 -2.87
N GLU A 216 -11.62 1.99 -3.59
CA GLU A 216 -12.12 0.65 -3.28
C GLU A 216 -11.01 -0.41 -3.17
N PRO A 217 -9.99 -0.46 -4.05
CA PRO A 217 -8.93 -1.45 -3.93
C PRO A 217 -8.12 -1.33 -2.63
N HIS A 218 -7.91 -0.10 -2.16
CA HIS A 218 -7.20 0.16 -0.90
C HIS A 218 -8.03 -0.29 0.29
N LEU A 219 -9.30 0.08 0.34
CA LEU A 219 -10.21 -0.34 1.42
C LEU A 219 -10.38 -1.86 1.43
N ALA A 220 -10.58 -2.48 0.27
CA ALA A 220 -10.67 -3.93 0.12
C ALA A 220 -9.39 -4.63 0.59
N PHE A 221 -8.21 -4.08 0.29
CA PHE A 221 -6.93 -4.59 0.77
C PHE A 221 -6.80 -4.49 2.30
N ILE A 222 -7.20 -3.36 2.91
CA ILE A 222 -7.19 -3.18 4.37
C ILE A 222 -8.15 -4.16 5.05
N LEU A 223 -9.40 -4.26 4.57
CA LEU A 223 -10.38 -5.21 5.12
C LEU A 223 -9.88 -6.66 4.96
N SER A 224 -9.29 -7.00 3.82
CA SER A 224 -8.64 -8.29 3.59
C SER A 224 -7.54 -8.58 4.63
N THR A 225 -6.73 -7.58 4.97
CA THR A 225 -5.67 -7.69 5.98
C THR A 225 -6.26 -7.90 7.37
N LEU A 226 -7.26 -7.11 7.77
CA LEU A 226 -7.97 -7.25 9.04
C LEU A 226 -8.67 -8.61 9.19
N ALA A 227 -9.24 -9.15 8.10
CA ALA A 227 -9.84 -10.46 8.07
C ALA A 227 -8.80 -11.58 8.26
N TYR A 228 -7.65 -11.47 7.60
CA TYR A 228 -6.53 -12.39 7.78
C TYR A 228 -6.01 -12.37 9.23
N GLU A 229 -5.93 -11.19 9.85
CA GLU A 229 -5.58 -11.01 11.25
C GLU A 229 -6.71 -11.40 12.24
N THR A 230 -7.81 -11.95 11.73
CA THR A 230 -8.99 -12.39 12.50
C THR A 230 -9.69 -11.28 13.31
N LYS A 231 -9.46 -10.01 12.96
CA LYS A 231 -10.05 -8.83 13.61
C LYS A 231 -11.50 -8.60 13.18
N ILE A 232 -11.83 -8.95 11.95
CA ILE A 232 -13.17 -8.87 11.37
C ILE A 232 -13.55 -10.17 10.67
N SER A 233 -14.84 -10.37 10.47
CA SER A 233 -15.37 -11.43 9.59
C SER A 233 -16.04 -10.78 8.39
N ILE A 234 -15.67 -11.17 7.17
CA ILE A 234 -16.25 -10.64 5.94
C ILE A 234 -17.10 -11.72 5.27
N SER A 235 -18.33 -11.36 4.87
CA SER A 235 -19.29 -12.25 4.23
C SER A 235 -19.87 -11.71 2.92
N CYS A 236 -20.22 -12.64 2.01
CA CYS A 236 -20.88 -12.36 0.75
C CYS A 236 -22.32 -12.88 0.81
N ASN A 237 -23.28 -11.95 0.79
CA ASN A 237 -24.69 -12.12 0.44
C ASN A 237 -25.47 -13.40 0.82
N GLN A 238 -25.24 -13.97 2.01
CA GLN A 238 -26.24 -14.76 2.74
C GLN A 238 -26.05 -14.47 4.23
N SER A 239 -27.11 -13.99 4.88
CA SER A 239 -27.25 -13.77 6.32
C SER A 239 -26.22 -14.53 7.16
N VAL A 240 -25.12 -13.86 7.53
CA VAL A 240 -24.18 -14.41 8.51
C VAL A 240 -24.96 -14.60 9.78
N SER A 241 -25.10 -15.85 10.23
CA SER A 241 -25.68 -16.09 11.54
C SER A 241 -24.75 -15.42 12.56
N VAL A 242 -25.28 -14.50 13.36
CA VAL A 242 -24.55 -13.82 14.46
C VAL A 242 -23.84 -14.84 15.35
N ASN A 243 -24.36 -16.06 15.43
CA ASN A 243 -23.77 -17.19 16.17
C ASN A 243 -22.42 -17.69 15.63
N THR A 244 -22.00 -17.26 14.44
CA THR A 244 -20.68 -17.57 13.86
C THR A 244 -19.61 -16.54 14.19
N LEU A 245 -19.99 -15.38 14.74
CA LEU A 245 -19.06 -14.35 15.19
C LEU A 245 -18.57 -14.68 16.60
N THR A 246 -17.27 -14.65 16.80
CA THR A 246 -16.72 -14.69 18.16
C THR A 246 -16.95 -13.33 18.84
N ASN A 247 -17.03 -13.28 20.18
CA ASN A 247 -17.22 -12.03 20.95
C ASN A 247 -16.18 -10.93 20.68
N LYS A 248 -15.13 -11.21 19.89
CA LYS A 248 -14.03 -10.30 19.55
C LYS A 248 -14.08 -9.79 18.10
N GLN A 249 -15.09 -10.18 17.31
CA GLN A 249 -15.15 -9.90 15.87
C GLN A 249 -16.38 -9.06 15.52
N VAL A 250 -16.22 -8.16 14.55
CA VAL A 250 -17.33 -7.45 13.91
C VAL A 250 -17.62 -8.11 12.56
N GLY A 251 -18.91 -8.29 12.24
CA GLY A 251 -19.33 -8.81 10.94
C GLY A 251 -19.43 -7.68 9.91
N ILE A 252 -18.83 -7.90 8.74
CA ILE A 252 -18.97 -6.99 7.59
C ILE A 252 -19.61 -7.77 6.44
N GLN A 253 -20.67 -7.21 5.88
CA GLN A 253 -21.40 -7.77 4.74
C GLN A 253 -21.16 -6.93 3.48
N LEU A 254 -20.91 -7.61 2.37
CA LEU A 254 -20.97 -7.01 1.04
C LEU A 254 -22.31 -7.40 0.41
N ILE A 255 -23.13 -6.39 0.08
CA ILE A 255 -24.44 -6.51 -0.59
C ILE A 255 -24.27 -6.20 -2.08
#